data_AF-A0A819UF14-F1
#
_entry.id   AF-A0A819UF14-F1
#
_cell.length_a   1.000
_cell.length_b   1.000
_cell.length_c   1.000
_cell.angle_alpha   90.00
_cell.angle_beta   90.00
_cell.angle_gamma   90.00
#
_symmetry.space_group_name_H-M   'P 1'
#
loop_
_entity.id
_entity.type
_entity.pdbx_description
1 polymer ?
#
loop_
_entity_poly.entity_id
_entity_poly.type
_entity_poly.pdbx_seq_one_letter_code
_entity_poly.pdbx_strand_id
1 'polypeptide(L)'
;NDADFQANKYLKKLETYGKDPNFDQLIIHIKENYLEKLLKCVDDLHKIQENFDTAIKKKDPLHLLKAYTTDTGFYSALNIDLAKLRLENLTDKENRDRASFIGIIAHHPKLQRFSYTGTVFRGMIITNDDFEQYQIGTRILTKTFSSASKKKNVALRFLNNNLDRNDRLNTICVYQIRNERTALCIEEISEFEDEEEVLILP
;
A
#
# COMPACT_ATOMS: atom_id res chain seq x y z
N ASN A 1 -23.14 8.86 -10.47
CA ASN A 1 -23.18 8.61 -9.02
C ASN A 1 -22.07 9.44 -8.38
N ASP A 2 -22.31 10.14 -7.27
CA ASP A 2 -21.34 11.07 -6.67
C ASP A 2 -20.02 10.36 -6.24
N ALA A 3 -20.13 9.12 -5.78
CA ALA A 3 -18.97 8.28 -5.44
C ALA A 3 -18.01 8.04 -6.61
N ASP A 4 -18.53 7.75 -7.82
CA ASP A 4 -17.69 7.56 -9.01
C ASP A 4 -16.98 8.85 -9.43
N PHE A 5 -17.64 10.00 -9.23
CA PHE A 5 -17.05 11.30 -9.51
C PHE A 5 -15.88 11.60 -8.55
N GLN A 6 -16.07 11.39 -7.25
CA GLN A 6 -15.02 11.58 -6.24
C GLN A 6 -13.85 10.61 -6.47
N ALA A 7 -14.12 9.35 -6.80
CA ALA A 7 -13.09 8.36 -7.12
C ALA A 7 -12.25 8.78 -8.34
N ASN A 8 -12.88 9.27 -9.41
CA ASN A 8 -12.14 9.73 -10.59
C ASN A 8 -11.30 10.99 -10.30
N LYS A 9 -11.83 11.93 -9.51
CA LYS A 9 -11.06 13.09 -9.04
C LYS A 9 -9.83 12.66 -8.23
N TYR A 10 -9.98 11.66 -7.37
CA TYR A 10 -8.89 11.08 -6.60
C TYR A 10 -7.80 10.47 -7.48
N LEU A 11 -8.17 9.57 -8.40
CA LEU A 11 -7.23 8.91 -9.31
C LEU A 11 -6.41 9.93 -10.12
N LYS A 12 -7.08 10.97 -10.64
CA LYS A 12 -6.39 12.04 -11.37
C LYS A 12 -5.39 12.77 -10.48
N LYS A 13 -5.71 12.98 -9.20
CA LYS A 13 -4.80 13.65 -8.25
C LYS A 13 -3.60 12.78 -7.91
N LEU A 14 -3.80 11.49 -7.67
CA LEU A 14 -2.70 10.54 -7.45
C LEU A 14 -1.74 10.52 -8.65
N GLU A 15 -2.28 10.53 -9.87
CA GLU A 15 -1.47 10.57 -11.09
C GLU A 15 -0.61 11.83 -11.16
N THR A 16 -1.11 12.98 -10.70
CA THR A 16 -0.29 14.20 -10.64
C THR A 16 0.89 14.08 -9.69
N TYR A 17 0.73 13.40 -8.55
CA TYR A 17 1.83 13.21 -7.59
C TYR A 17 2.90 12.26 -8.12
N GLY A 18 2.51 11.15 -8.76
CA GLY A 18 3.50 10.20 -9.29
C GLY A 18 4.28 10.72 -10.50
N LYS A 19 3.77 11.74 -11.18
CA LYS A 19 4.42 12.40 -12.31
C LYS A 19 4.95 13.81 -11.97
N ASP A 20 5.00 14.16 -10.68
CA ASP A 20 5.41 15.50 -10.26
C ASP A 20 6.88 15.74 -10.63
N PRO A 21 7.20 16.78 -11.42
CA PRO A 21 8.59 17.12 -11.75
C PRO A 21 9.42 17.50 -10.52
N ASN A 22 8.77 17.85 -9.40
CA ASN A 22 9.38 18.18 -8.11
C ASN A 22 9.35 16.99 -7.13
N PHE A 23 9.61 15.79 -7.64
CA PHE A 23 9.69 14.54 -6.86
C PHE A 23 10.42 14.69 -5.52
N ASP A 24 11.59 15.34 -5.52
CA ASP A 24 12.40 15.54 -4.32
C ASP A 24 11.68 16.37 -3.25
N GLN A 25 11.01 17.47 -3.66
CA GLN A 25 10.23 18.31 -2.75
C GLN A 25 9.03 17.56 -2.17
N LEU A 26 8.41 16.71 -2.98
CA LEU A 26 7.30 15.88 -2.54
C LEU A 26 7.75 14.91 -1.44
N ILE A 27 8.91 14.24 -1.61
CA ILE A 27 9.45 13.34 -0.59
C ILE A 27 9.88 14.10 0.66
N ILE A 28 10.55 15.25 0.51
CA ILE A 28 10.93 16.10 1.66
C ILE A 28 9.70 16.45 2.49
N HIS A 29 8.61 16.87 1.85
CA HIS A 29 7.37 17.17 2.54
C HIS A 29 6.78 15.96 3.27
N ILE A 30 6.79 14.77 2.68
CA ILE A 30 6.35 13.55 3.36
C ILE A 30 7.27 13.25 4.54
N LYS A 31 8.59 13.35 4.37
CA LYS A 31 9.58 13.09 5.41
C LYS A 31 9.34 14.00 6.62
N GLU A 32 9.26 15.31 6.40
CA GLU A 32 9.12 16.32 7.46
C GLU A 32 7.73 16.29 8.10
N ASN A 33 6.65 16.19 7.31
CA ASN A 33 5.30 16.36 7.84
C ASN A 33 4.61 15.07 8.27
N TYR A 34 5.06 13.91 7.76
CA TYR A 34 4.45 12.62 8.03
C TYR A 34 5.33 11.71 8.88
N LEU A 35 6.60 11.49 8.52
CA LEU A 35 7.44 10.57 9.29
C LEU A 35 7.72 11.09 10.71
N GLU A 36 7.87 12.40 10.90
CA GLU A 36 8.02 12.98 12.24
C GLU A 36 6.79 12.70 13.14
N LYS A 37 5.59 12.61 12.57
CA LYS A 37 4.38 12.27 13.33
C LYS A 37 4.30 10.78 13.66
N LEU A 38 4.96 9.94 12.87
CA LEU A 38 5.00 8.48 13.05
C LEU A 38 6.02 8.00 14.08
N LEU A 39 6.85 8.91 14.63
CA LEU A 39 7.89 8.65 15.64
C LEU A 39 7.48 7.76 16.83
N LYS A 40 6.18 7.69 17.15
CA LYS A 40 5.65 6.92 18.29
C LYS A 40 5.27 5.48 17.96
N CYS A 41 5.22 5.12 16.67
CA CYS A 41 4.55 3.92 16.19
C CYS A 41 5.42 3.03 15.30
N VAL A 42 6.69 3.41 15.06
CA VAL A 42 7.61 2.68 14.19
C VAL A 42 8.87 2.32 14.94
N ASP A 43 9.32 1.10 14.71
CA ASP A 43 10.63 0.62 15.13
C ASP A 43 11.68 1.13 14.14
N ASP A 44 12.86 1.51 14.63
CA ASP A 44 13.99 1.94 13.79
C ASP A 44 13.64 3.00 12.72
N LEU A 45 13.18 4.17 13.19
CA LEU A 45 12.94 5.33 12.32
C LEU A 45 14.16 5.69 11.45
N HIS A 46 15.37 5.43 11.94
CA HIS A 46 16.60 5.74 11.22
C HIS A 46 16.65 4.98 9.89
N LYS A 47 16.36 3.68 9.87
CA LYS A 47 16.30 2.87 8.62
C LYS A 47 15.25 3.39 7.64
N ILE A 48 14.11 3.92 8.13
CA ILE A 48 13.10 4.57 7.28
C ILE A 48 13.67 5.88 6.70
N GLN A 49 14.28 6.72 7.55
CA GLN A 49 14.84 8.01 7.14
C GLN A 49 15.96 7.85 6.11
N GLU A 50 16.85 6.88 6.29
CA GLU A 50 17.92 6.57 5.33
C GLU A 50 17.37 6.22 3.94
N ASN A 51 16.29 5.46 3.89
CA ASN A 51 15.63 5.14 2.63
C ASN A 51 15.02 6.40 1.99
N PHE A 52 14.36 7.26 2.76
CA PHE A 52 13.85 8.54 2.25
C PHE A 52 14.98 9.46 1.75
N ASP A 53 16.08 9.57 2.49
CA ASP A 53 17.25 10.36 2.10
C ASP A 53 17.90 9.80 0.83
N THR A 54 17.95 8.48 0.70
CA THR A 54 18.47 7.84 -0.50
C THR A 54 17.53 8.06 -1.69
N ALA A 55 16.21 8.02 -1.47
CA ALA A 55 15.21 8.32 -2.50
C ALA A 55 15.39 9.75 -3.06
N ILE A 56 15.59 10.74 -2.18
CA ILE A 56 15.86 12.14 -2.55
C ILE A 56 17.20 12.24 -3.28
N LYS A 57 18.29 11.74 -2.68
CA LYS A 57 19.65 11.86 -3.22
C LYS A 57 19.79 11.24 -4.61
N LYS A 58 19.17 10.08 -4.82
CA LYS A 58 19.25 9.32 -6.09
C LYS A 58 18.09 9.61 -7.05
N LYS A 59 17.11 10.41 -6.64
CA LYS A 59 15.83 10.60 -7.35
C LYS A 59 15.20 9.26 -7.75
N ASP A 60 15.10 8.37 -6.78
CA ASP A 60 14.71 6.98 -7.00
C ASP A 60 13.60 6.53 -6.05
N PRO A 61 12.35 6.38 -6.54
CA PRO A 61 11.21 6.00 -5.70
C PRO A 61 11.29 4.56 -5.20
N LEU A 62 12.18 3.72 -5.74
CA LEU A 62 12.37 2.35 -5.25
C LEU A 62 12.71 2.34 -3.75
N HIS A 63 13.44 3.34 -3.28
CA HIS A 63 13.78 3.45 -1.87
C HIS A 63 12.58 3.76 -0.98
N LEU A 64 11.52 4.39 -1.48
CA LEU A 64 10.27 4.56 -0.72
C LEU A 64 9.54 3.22 -0.56
N LEU A 65 9.58 2.38 -1.58
CA LEU A 65 9.02 1.04 -1.52
C LEU A 65 9.83 0.14 -0.58
N LYS A 66 11.17 0.27 -0.57
CA LYS A 66 12.03 -0.38 0.44
C LYS A 66 11.69 0.07 1.85
N ALA A 67 11.50 1.37 2.08
CA ALA A 67 11.06 1.88 3.37
C ALA A 67 9.73 1.23 3.80
N TYR A 68 8.79 1.08 2.85
CA TYR A 68 7.50 0.43 3.08
C TYR A 68 7.64 -1.05 3.45
N THR A 69 8.48 -1.83 2.76
CA THR A 69 8.63 -3.27 3.00
C THR A 69 9.54 -3.61 4.16
N THR A 70 10.28 -2.63 4.70
CA THR A 70 11.19 -2.85 5.82
C THR A 70 10.40 -3.17 7.10
N ASP A 71 10.85 -4.17 7.85
CA ASP A 71 10.30 -4.56 9.16
C ASP A 71 10.58 -3.50 10.25
N THR A 72 9.85 -2.40 10.16
CA THR A 72 9.93 -1.20 11.03
C THR A 72 8.54 -0.80 11.56
N GLY A 73 7.49 -1.54 11.20
CA GLY A 73 6.10 -1.15 11.46
C GLY A 73 5.59 0.03 10.62
N PHE A 74 6.42 0.62 9.74
CA PHE A 74 6.01 1.74 8.88
C PHE A 74 4.80 1.40 7.99
N TYR A 75 4.81 0.23 7.35
CA TYR A 75 3.67 -0.22 6.53
C TYR A 75 2.37 -0.30 7.33
N SER A 76 2.46 -0.76 8.59
CA SER A 76 1.31 -0.93 9.48
C SER A 76 0.74 0.43 9.86
N ALA A 77 1.61 1.35 10.30
CA ALA A 77 1.20 2.70 10.66
C ALA A 77 0.60 3.47 9.47
N LEU A 78 1.22 3.36 8.29
CA LEU A 78 0.69 3.95 7.06
C LEU A 78 -0.68 3.35 6.70
N ASN A 79 -0.83 2.03 6.70
CA ASN A 79 -2.10 1.39 6.35
C ASN A 79 -3.22 1.73 7.35
N ILE A 80 -2.92 1.85 8.65
CA ILE A 80 -3.90 2.30 9.67
C ILE A 80 -4.41 3.70 9.36
N ASP A 81 -3.51 4.60 8.98
CA ASP A 81 -3.87 5.96 8.61
C ASP A 81 -4.65 6.02 7.30
N LEU A 82 -4.23 5.26 6.29
CA LEU A 82 -4.92 5.17 5.01
C LEU A 82 -6.35 4.62 5.15
N ALA A 83 -6.57 3.65 6.04
CA ALA A 83 -7.90 3.11 6.31
C ALA A 83 -8.88 4.18 6.84
N LYS A 84 -8.37 5.18 7.57
CA LYS A 84 -9.16 6.29 8.13
C LYS A 84 -9.44 7.41 7.11
N LEU A 85 -8.75 7.42 5.97
CA LEU A 85 -8.96 8.46 4.96
C LEU A 85 -10.39 8.42 4.41
N ARG A 86 -11.03 9.58 4.41
CA ARG A 86 -12.30 9.78 3.71
C ARG A 86 -12.01 10.31 2.32
N LEU A 87 -12.63 9.72 1.30
CA LEU A 87 -12.36 10.09 -0.10
C LEU A 87 -12.60 11.58 -0.38
N GLU A 88 -13.61 12.15 0.28
CA GLU A 88 -13.98 13.57 0.25
C GLU A 88 -12.88 14.54 0.73
N ASN A 89 -12.01 14.11 1.65
CA ASN A 89 -10.99 14.96 2.30
C ASN A 89 -9.58 14.74 1.72
N LEU A 90 -9.46 14.03 0.60
CA LEU A 90 -8.14 13.62 0.08
C LEU A 90 -7.33 14.76 -0.52
N THR A 91 -7.98 15.87 -0.88
CA THR A 91 -7.30 17.10 -1.31
C THR A 91 -6.87 17.99 -0.15
N ASP A 92 -7.28 17.65 1.08
CA ASP A 92 -6.96 18.45 2.24
C ASP A 92 -5.47 18.40 2.52
N LYS A 93 -4.94 19.52 3.00
CA LYS A 93 -3.53 19.66 3.32
C LYS A 93 -3.04 18.56 4.28
N GLU A 94 -3.91 18.09 5.17
CA GLU A 94 -3.62 17.04 6.16
C GLU A 94 -3.46 15.64 5.57
N ASN A 95 -4.06 15.38 4.40
CA ASN A 95 -4.04 14.08 3.72
C ASN A 95 -3.07 14.07 2.53
N ARG A 96 -2.52 15.24 2.18
CA ARG A 96 -1.59 15.42 1.07
C ARG A 96 -0.41 14.45 1.15
N ASP A 97 0.23 14.26 2.30
CA ASP A 97 1.46 13.47 2.40
C ASP A 97 1.20 11.98 2.10
N ARG A 98 0.11 11.44 2.66
CA ARG A 98 -0.34 10.07 2.41
C ARG A 98 -0.75 9.86 0.96
N ALA A 99 -1.53 10.80 0.40
CA ALA A 99 -1.93 10.76 -1.00
C ALA A 99 -0.73 10.91 -1.96
N SER A 100 0.28 11.69 -1.57
CA SER A 100 1.53 11.84 -2.32
C SER A 100 2.32 10.55 -2.31
N PHE A 101 2.44 9.89 -1.16
CA PHE A 101 3.08 8.58 -1.05
C PHE A 101 2.39 7.56 -1.96
N ILE A 102 1.06 7.44 -1.88
CA ILE A 102 0.30 6.55 -2.78
C ILE A 102 0.53 6.92 -4.24
N GLY A 103 0.43 8.20 -4.60
CA GLY A 103 0.57 8.66 -5.97
C GLY A 103 1.94 8.35 -6.55
N ILE A 104 3.01 8.52 -5.76
CA ILE A 104 4.37 8.11 -6.14
C ILE A 104 4.42 6.61 -6.39
N ILE A 105 4.00 5.78 -5.42
CA ILE A 105 4.09 4.32 -5.56
C ILE A 105 3.26 3.83 -6.75
N ALA A 106 2.05 4.35 -6.93
CA ALA A 106 1.09 3.89 -7.93
C ALA A 106 1.36 4.40 -9.35
N HIS A 107 2.03 5.55 -9.52
CA HIS A 107 2.13 6.20 -10.84
C HIS A 107 3.54 6.64 -11.26
N HIS A 108 4.55 6.51 -10.41
CA HIS A 108 5.91 6.91 -10.81
C HIS A 108 6.45 5.98 -11.92
N PRO A 109 6.95 6.52 -13.05
CA PRO A 109 7.37 5.70 -14.21
C PRO A 109 8.38 4.60 -13.89
N LYS A 110 9.38 4.88 -13.04
CA LYS A 110 10.36 3.88 -12.58
C LYS A 110 9.74 2.69 -11.83
N LEU A 111 8.56 2.85 -11.22
CA LEU A 111 7.87 1.77 -10.53
C LEU A 111 6.91 1.00 -11.44
N GLN A 112 6.43 1.60 -12.52
CA GLN A 112 5.53 0.94 -13.48
C GLN A 112 6.15 -0.30 -14.14
N ARG A 113 7.48 -0.40 -14.19
CA ARG A 113 8.16 -1.61 -14.69
C ARG A 113 7.88 -2.85 -13.83
N PHE A 114 7.43 -2.67 -12.59
CA PHE A 114 7.04 -3.73 -11.68
C PHE A 114 5.55 -4.07 -11.77
N SER A 115 4.79 -3.47 -12.69
CA SER A 115 3.36 -3.75 -12.85
C SER A 115 3.10 -5.25 -12.99
N TYR A 116 2.10 -5.74 -12.27
CA TYR A 116 1.78 -7.16 -12.23
C TYR A 116 0.35 -7.44 -12.69
N THR A 117 0.21 -8.46 -13.54
CA THR A 117 -1.06 -9.11 -13.84
C THR A 117 -0.90 -10.61 -13.61
N GLY A 118 -1.95 -11.26 -13.12
CA GLY A 118 -1.88 -12.66 -12.74
C GLY A 118 -2.70 -12.99 -11.51
N THR A 119 -2.58 -14.24 -11.06
CA THR A 119 -3.26 -14.72 -9.87
C THR A 119 -2.37 -14.55 -8.64
N VAL A 120 -2.93 -13.98 -7.57
CA VAL A 120 -2.25 -13.86 -6.27
C VAL A 120 -3.14 -14.37 -5.14
N PHE A 121 -2.49 -14.76 -4.05
CA PHE A 121 -3.11 -15.31 -2.85
C PHE A 121 -2.85 -14.40 -1.67
N ARG A 122 -3.89 -14.13 -0.88
CA ARG A 122 -3.76 -13.36 0.36
C ARG A 122 -4.40 -14.11 1.50
N GLY A 123 -3.63 -14.35 2.56
CA GLY A 123 -4.16 -14.79 3.84
C GLY A 123 -4.77 -13.61 4.59
N MET A 124 -6.00 -13.76 5.04
CA MET A 124 -6.70 -12.76 5.84
C MET A 124 -7.42 -13.44 7.00
N ILE A 125 -7.41 -12.76 8.15
CA ILE A 125 -8.25 -13.11 9.28
C ILE A 125 -9.33 -12.04 9.35
N ILE A 126 -10.57 -12.40 9.03
CA ILE A 126 -11.70 -11.47 8.89
C ILE A 126 -12.81 -11.82 9.87
N THR A 127 -13.65 -10.85 10.20
CA THR A 127 -14.87 -11.13 10.97
C THR A 127 -15.94 -11.76 10.07
N ASN A 128 -16.96 -12.37 10.67
CA ASN A 128 -18.12 -12.83 9.90
C ASN A 128 -18.78 -11.65 9.14
N ASP A 129 -18.94 -10.50 9.80
CA ASP A 129 -19.53 -9.29 9.20
C ASP A 129 -18.74 -8.81 7.98
N ASP A 130 -17.40 -8.83 8.05
CA ASP A 130 -16.55 -8.49 6.90
C ASP A 130 -16.72 -9.50 5.77
N PHE A 131 -16.79 -10.80 6.10
CA PHE A 131 -16.96 -11.86 5.11
C PHE A 131 -18.29 -11.75 4.37
N GLU A 132 -19.37 -11.39 5.06
CA GLU A 132 -20.70 -11.19 4.48
C GLU A 132 -20.75 -10.07 3.42
N GLN A 133 -19.77 -9.15 3.41
CA GLN A 133 -19.65 -8.12 2.37
C GLN A 133 -19.11 -8.66 1.03
N TYR A 134 -18.48 -9.83 1.02
CA TYR A 134 -17.93 -10.46 -0.19
C TYR A 134 -19.00 -11.22 -0.99
N GLN A 135 -19.96 -10.46 -1.55
CA GLN A 135 -21.04 -11.01 -2.37
C GLN A 135 -20.76 -10.86 -3.87
N ILE A 136 -21.30 -11.77 -4.67
CA ILE A 136 -21.21 -11.69 -6.14
C ILE A 136 -21.90 -10.39 -6.60
N GLY A 137 -21.19 -9.64 -7.44
CA GLY A 137 -21.67 -8.36 -7.96
C GLY A 137 -21.27 -7.15 -7.12
N THR A 138 -20.74 -7.35 -5.91
CA THR A 138 -20.22 -6.26 -5.07
C THR A 138 -18.87 -5.78 -5.57
N ARG A 139 -18.65 -4.47 -5.50
CA ARG A 139 -17.34 -3.84 -5.73
C ARG A 139 -16.76 -3.41 -4.40
N ILE A 140 -15.57 -3.91 -4.08
CA ILE A 140 -14.83 -3.56 -2.87
C ILE A 140 -13.72 -2.60 -3.26
N LEU A 141 -13.67 -1.46 -2.58
CA LEU A 141 -12.58 -0.50 -2.71
C LEU A 141 -11.66 -0.66 -1.51
N THR A 142 -10.38 -0.96 -1.77
CA THR A 142 -9.35 -0.88 -0.73
C THR A 142 -8.78 0.53 -0.70
N LYS A 143 -8.56 1.09 0.50
CA LYS A 143 -7.86 2.38 0.65
C LYS A 143 -6.39 2.18 1.05
N THR A 144 -6.05 0.96 1.43
CA THR A 144 -4.75 0.59 1.97
C THR A 144 -4.01 -0.25 0.95
N PHE A 145 -2.69 -0.24 1.05
CA PHE A 145 -1.87 -1.21 0.34
C PHE A 145 -2.16 -2.60 0.91
N SER A 146 -2.28 -3.57 0.02
CA SER A 146 -2.64 -4.93 0.36
C SER A 146 -1.55 -5.87 -0.15
N SER A 147 -0.77 -6.44 0.77
CA SER A 147 0.22 -7.45 0.44
C SER A 147 -0.45 -8.77 0.08
N ALA A 148 0.05 -9.42 -0.97
CA ALA A 148 -0.36 -10.74 -1.44
C ALA A 148 0.88 -11.46 -1.98
N SER A 149 0.79 -12.77 -2.18
CA SER A 149 1.89 -13.58 -2.73
C SER A 149 1.46 -14.31 -3.98
N LYS A 150 2.40 -14.52 -4.93
CA LYS A 150 2.21 -15.46 -6.04
C LYS A 150 2.10 -16.92 -5.54
N LYS A 151 2.61 -17.23 -4.34
CA LYS A 151 2.62 -18.56 -3.72
C LYS A 151 1.49 -18.71 -2.70
N LYS A 152 0.58 -19.64 -2.96
CA LYS A 152 -0.49 -20.02 -2.02
C LYS A 152 0.06 -20.43 -0.64
N ASN A 153 1.18 -21.15 -0.60
CA ASN A 153 1.76 -21.62 0.66
C ASN A 153 2.31 -20.48 1.53
N VAL A 154 2.82 -19.40 0.92
CA VAL A 154 3.24 -18.21 1.64
C VAL A 154 2.02 -17.52 2.25
N ALA A 155 0.95 -17.32 1.47
CA ALA A 155 -0.31 -16.76 1.98
C ALA A 155 -0.92 -17.55 3.15
N LEU A 156 -0.80 -18.89 3.14
CA LEU A 156 -1.27 -19.76 4.23
C LEU A 156 -0.49 -19.58 5.54
N ARG A 157 0.80 -19.22 5.49
CA ARG A 157 1.62 -18.99 6.70
C ARG A 157 1.03 -17.88 7.57
N PHE A 158 0.44 -16.86 6.94
CA PHE A 158 -0.19 -15.74 7.65
C PHE A 158 -1.49 -16.09 8.38
N LEU A 159 -2.07 -17.28 8.15
CA LEU A 159 -3.29 -17.73 8.84
C LEU A 159 -3.03 -18.53 10.11
N ASN A 160 -1.82 -19.04 10.31
CA ASN A 160 -1.52 -20.00 11.38
C ASN A 160 -1.34 -19.37 12.79
N ASN A 161 -1.39 -18.05 12.89
CA ASN A 161 -0.98 -17.33 14.12
C ASN A 161 -2.14 -16.97 15.08
N ASN A 162 -3.40 -17.26 14.79
CA ASN A 162 -4.55 -16.75 15.58
C ASN A 162 -5.74 -17.72 15.66
N LEU A 163 -5.53 -18.94 16.16
CA LEU A 163 -6.58 -19.97 16.24
C LEU A 163 -7.63 -19.76 17.37
N ASP A 164 -7.46 -18.78 18.26
CA ASP A 164 -8.24 -18.69 19.52
C ASP A 164 -9.36 -17.63 19.55
N ARG A 165 -9.84 -17.13 18.41
CA ARG A 165 -10.94 -16.13 18.37
C ARG A 165 -12.18 -16.67 17.66
N ASN A 166 -13.19 -17.03 18.45
CA ASN A 166 -14.46 -17.63 17.99
C ASN A 166 -15.27 -16.77 17.00
N ASP A 167 -14.95 -15.48 16.83
CA ASP A 167 -15.63 -14.51 15.97
C ASP A 167 -14.89 -14.24 14.64
N ARG A 168 -13.81 -14.97 14.35
CA ARG A 168 -12.95 -14.72 13.19
C ARG A 168 -12.80 -15.94 12.28
N LEU A 169 -12.72 -15.66 10.99
CA LEU A 169 -12.53 -16.64 9.93
C LEU A 169 -11.12 -16.51 9.35
N ASN A 170 -10.42 -17.64 9.24
CA ASN A 170 -9.20 -17.75 8.46
C ASN A 170 -9.58 -17.94 6.99
N THR A 171 -9.24 -16.97 6.14
CA THR A 171 -9.67 -16.94 4.74
C THR A 171 -8.47 -16.77 3.81
N ILE A 172 -8.45 -17.55 2.73
CA ILE A 172 -7.55 -17.30 1.60
C ILE A 172 -8.36 -16.61 0.50
N CYS A 173 -8.03 -15.35 0.24
CA CYS A 173 -8.54 -14.64 -0.92
C CYS A 173 -7.66 -14.95 -2.13
N VAL A 174 -8.30 -15.30 -3.26
CA VAL A 174 -7.65 -15.50 -4.54
C VAL A 174 -8.05 -14.35 -5.45
N TYR A 175 -7.08 -13.50 -5.81
CA TYR A 175 -7.32 -12.35 -6.69
C TYR A 175 -6.78 -12.64 -8.07
N GLN A 176 -7.57 -12.34 -9.11
CA GLN A 176 -7.10 -12.26 -10.48
C GLN A 176 -6.85 -10.79 -10.82
N ILE A 177 -5.60 -10.36 -10.82
CA ILE A 177 -5.21 -9.01 -11.21
C ILE A 177 -5.20 -8.94 -12.74
N ARG A 178 -6.05 -8.05 -13.29
CA ARG A 178 -6.25 -7.87 -14.73
C ARG A 178 -5.71 -6.56 -15.28
N ASN A 179 -5.50 -5.58 -14.42
CA ASN A 179 -5.03 -4.25 -14.80
C ASN A 179 -3.63 -4.04 -14.24
N GLU A 180 -2.70 -3.67 -15.12
CA GLU A 180 -1.28 -3.43 -14.78
C GLU A 180 -1.10 -2.34 -13.72
N ARG A 181 -2.05 -1.41 -13.61
CA ARG A 181 -2.01 -0.32 -12.60
C ARG A 181 -2.51 -0.74 -11.22
N THR A 182 -2.97 -1.98 -11.04
CA THR A 182 -3.59 -2.42 -9.79
C THR A 182 -2.57 -2.99 -8.81
N ALA A 183 -1.46 -3.56 -9.28
CA ALA A 183 -0.51 -4.22 -8.40
C ALA A 183 0.93 -4.13 -8.93
N LEU A 184 1.88 -4.16 -8.00
CA LEU A 184 3.31 -4.21 -8.28
C LEU A 184 3.89 -5.53 -7.79
N CYS A 185 4.67 -6.21 -8.62
CA CYS A 185 5.53 -7.32 -8.22
C CYS A 185 6.80 -6.78 -7.58
N ILE A 186 6.92 -6.94 -6.27
CA ILE A 186 7.96 -6.30 -5.46
C ILE A 186 8.91 -7.30 -4.82
N GLU A 187 8.95 -8.54 -5.32
CA GLU A 187 9.80 -9.62 -4.83
C GLU A 187 11.28 -9.23 -4.75
N GLU A 188 11.82 -8.53 -5.76
CA GLU A 188 13.22 -8.08 -5.79
C GLU A 188 13.50 -6.83 -4.94
N ILE A 189 12.46 -6.27 -4.30
CA ILE A 189 12.53 -5.02 -3.53
C ILE A 189 12.23 -5.27 -2.06
N SER A 190 11.35 -6.24 -1.79
CA SER A 190 10.94 -6.64 -0.45
C SER A 190 12.14 -7.13 0.36
N GLU A 191 12.05 -6.97 1.68
CA GLU A 191 13.05 -7.54 2.60
C GLU A 191 13.00 -9.08 2.60
N PHE A 192 11.88 -9.66 2.13
CA PHE A 192 11.61 -11.10 2.08
C PHE A 192 11.39 -11.58 0.64
N GLU A 193 12.47 -11.75 -0.13
CA GLU A 193 12.39 -12.12 -1.56
C GLU A 193 11.66 -13.47 -1.81
N ASP A 194 11.76 -14.42 -0.88
CA ASP A 194 11.17 -15.76 -1.02
C ASP A 194 9.63 -15.76 -0.97
N GLU A 195 9.04 -14.68 -0.44
CA GLU A 195 7.60 -14.49 -0.35
C GLU A 195 6.93 -14.21 -1.71
N GLU A 196 7.70 -13.86 -2.75
CA GLU A 196 7.19 -13.48 -4.08
C GLU A 196 6.05 -12.45 -3.97
N GLU A 197 6.33 -11.40 -3.20
CA GLU A 197 5.35 -10.40 -2.81
C GLU A 197 4.82 -9.61 -4.02
N VAL A 198 3.50 -9.47 -4.06
CA VAL A 198 2.77 -8.59 -4.96
C VAL A 198 1.97 -7.60 -4.11
N LEU A 199 2.30 -6.32 -4.25
CA LEU A 199 1.63 -5.23 -3.55
C LEU A 199 0.43 -4.74 -4.37
N ILE A 200 -0.78 -5.03 -3.90
CA ILE A 200 -2.01 -4.48 -4.46
C ILE A 200 -2.17 -3.03 -3.96
N LEU A 201 -2.37 -2.11 -4.89
CA LEU A 201 -2.41 -0.67 -4.64
C LEU A 201 -3.82 -0.22 -4.19
N PRO A 202 -3.93 0.88 -3.41
CA PRO A 202 -5.18 1.57 -3.10
C PRO A 202 -5.97 2.04 -4.32
#